data_AF-A0AA91F2G9-F1
#
_entry.id   AF-A0AA91F2G9-F1
#
_cell.length_a   1.000
_cell.length_b   1.000
_cell.length_c   1.000
_cell.angle_alpha   90.00
_cell.angle_beta   90.00
_cell.angle_gamma   90.00
#
_symmetry.space_group_name_H-M   'P 1'
#
loop_
_entity.id
_entity.type
_entity.pdbx_description
1 polymer ?
#
loop_
_entity_poly.entity_id
_entity_poly.type
_entity_poly.pdbx_seq_one_letter_code
_entity_poly.pdbx_strand_id
1 'polypeptide(L)'
;MSVEQVTAQSPSDRINTELSSRRTGMSFQRTRMSADRTLMSVIRTALSLISFGFTIFQVFQKLRDAGTLAHAAAPRNFGVTLVLLGILMLVVGIIYHILFMAGLRHERKVMRDAGLIHAESGYPVSFTLLTAVILLLIGLVAISSMIFNVGPFTDGTGG
;
A
#
# COMPACT_ATOMS: atom_id res chain seq x y z
N MET A 1 -37.20 -11.69 -14.56
CA MET A 1 -37.87 -10.96 -13.48
C MET A 1 -37.33 -9.53 -13.50
N SER A 2 -38.07 -8.62 -14.14
CA SER A 2 -37.71 -7.22 -14.36
C SER A 2 -37.72 -6.49 -13.01
N VAL A 3 -36.55 -6.06 -12.54
CA VAL A 3 -36.41 -5.29 -11.29
C VAL A 3 -37.09 -3.94 -11.50
N GLU A 4 -38.24 -3.74 -10.85
CA GLU A 4 -39.01 -2.50 -10.92
C GLU A 4 -38.19 -1.36 -10.29
N GLN A 5 -37.79 -0.39 -11.12
CA GLN A 5 -37.01 0.78 -10.70
C GLN A 5 -37.83 1.60 -9.70
N VAL A 6 -37.26 1.90 -8.52
CA VAL A 6 -37.90 2.79 -7.54
C VAL A 6 -37.89 4.21 -8.08
N THR A 7 -39.07 4.74 -8.38
CA THR A 7 -39.27 6.11 -8.88
C THR A 7 -39.88 7.00 -7.79
N ALA A 8 -39.93 8.31 -8.04
CA ALA A 8 -40.55 9.28 -7.13
C ALA A 8 -42.05 9.03 -6.87
N GLN A 9 -42.70 8.14 -7.63
CA GLN A 9 -44.11 7.74 -7.47
C GLN A 9 -44.27 6.45 -6.63
N SER A 10 -43.18 5.84 -6.16
CA SER A 10 -43.23 4.62 -5.36
C SER A 10 -43.75 4.90 -3.93
N PRO A 11 -44.34 3.90 -3.24
CA PRO A 11 -44.73 4.04 -1.83
C PRO A 11 -43.57 4.56 -0.97
N SER A 12 -43.87 5.48 -0.03
CA SER A 12 -42.87 6.15 0.82
C SER A 12 -41.91 5.19 1.51
N ASP A 13 -42.40 4.02 1.95
CA ASP A 13 -41.58 3.01 2.63
C ASP A 13 -40.54 2.36 1.70
N ARG A 14 -40.89 2.13 0.43
CA ARG A 14 -39.95 1.64 -0.59
C ARG A 14 -38.90 2.69 -0.92
N ILE A 15 -39.31 3.95 -1.03
CA ILE A 15 -38.38 5.08 -1.26
C ILE A 15 -37.41 5.22 -0.07
N ASN A 16 -37.91 5.18 1.18
CA ASN A 16 -37.09 5.29 2.37
C ASN A 16 -36.08 4.14 2.51
N THR A 17 -36.50 2.91 2.17
CA THR A 17 -35.62 1.73 2.18
C THR A 17 -34.51 1.86 1.13
N GLU A 18 -34.87 2.27 -0.09
CA GLU A 18 -33.91 2.51 -1.19
C GLU A 18 -32.93 3.64 -0.85
N LEU A 19 -33.42 4.78 -0.35
CA LEU A 19 -32.59 5.90 0.07
C LEU A 19 -31.64 5.53 1.21
N SER A 20 -32.09 4.69 2.15
CA SER A 20 -31.26 4.16 3.24
C SER A 20 -30.17 3.24 2.71
N SER A 21 -30.50 2.32 1.79
CA SER A 21 -29.51 1.46 1.12
C SER A 21 -28.46 2.27 0.35
N ARG A 22 -28.88 3.29 -0.42
CA ARG A 22 -27.97 4.21 -1.12
C ARG A 22 -27.08 4.99 -0.17
N ARG A 23 -27.59 5.48 0.95
CA ARG A 23 -26.80 6.18 1.99
C ARG A 23 -25.72 5.27 2.58
N THR A 24 -26.05 4.02 2.85
CA THR A 24 -25.10 3.01 3.34
C THR A 24 -24.04 2.71 2.29
N GLY A 25 -24.41 2.54 1.01
CA GLY A 25 -23.44 2.40 -0.08
C GLY A 25 -22.46 3.58 -0.16
N MET A 26 -22.98 4.81 -0.04
CA MET A 26 -22.16 6.04 -0.05
C MET A 26 -21.27 6.18 1.20
N SER A 27 -21.66 5.67 2.36
CA SER A 27 -20.79 5.68 3.55
C SER A 27 -19.60 4.74 3.38
N PHE A 28 -19.81 3.52 2.87
CA PHE A 28 -18.73 2.59 2.56
C PHE A 28 -17.73 3.17 1.54
N GLN A 29 -18.21 3.84 0.50
CA GLN A 29 -17.34 4.47 -0.50
C GLN A 29 -16.46 5.57 0.12
N ARG A 30 -17.00 6.37 1.05
CA ARG A 30 -16.23 7.38 1.79
C ARG A 30 -15.17 6.75 2.69
N THR A 31 -15.52 5.69 3.43
CA THR A 31 -14.56 4.98 4.29
C THR A 31 -13.40 4.40 3.48
N ARG A 32 -13.69 3.79 2.32
CA ARG A 32 -12.65 3.29 1.41
C ARG A 32 -11.75 4.39 0.87
N MET A 33 -12.33 5.50 0.42
CA MET A 33 -11.55 6.64 -0.08
C MET A 33 -10.62 7.20 1.00
N SER A 34 -11.06 7.20 2.26
CA SER A 34 -10.20 7.54 3.40
C SER A 34 -9.04 6.55 3.56
N ALA A 35 -9.31 5.24 3.50
CA ALA A 35 -8.29 4.20 3.57
C ALA A 35 -7.26 4.29 2.43
N ASP A 36 -7.69 4.59 1.20
CA ASP A 36 -6.79 4.82 0.06
C ASP A 36 -5.87 6.02 0.28
N ARG A 37 -6.38 7.13 0.84
CA ARG A 37 -5.57 8.30 1.19
C ARG A 37 -4.53 7.98 2.27
N THR A 38 -4.92 7.21 3.29
CA THR A 38 -4.01 6.76 4.33
C THR A 38 -2.90 5.90 3.75
N LEU A 39 -3.23 4.95 2.87
CA LEU A 39 -2.23 4.11 2.19
C LEU A 39 -1.27 4.96 1.35
N MET A 40 -1.77 5.97 0.64
CA MET A 40 -0.94 6.89 -0.12
C MET A 40 0.04 7.69 0.76
N SER A 41 -0.38 8.10 1.95
CA SER A 41 0.48 8.73 2.95
C SER A 41 1.57 7.77 3.44
N VAL A 42 1.19 6.54 3.77
CA VAL A 42 2.11 5.49 4.24
C VAL A 42 3.18 5.18 3.19
N ILE A 43 2.78 5.06 1.92
CA ILE A 43 3.68 4.84 0.79
C ILE A 43 4.76 5.94 0.73
N ARG A 44 4.36 7.21 0.88
CA ARG A 44 5.27 8.35 0.80
C ARG A 44 6.29 8.33 1.93
N THR A 45 5.84 8.08 3.15
CA THR A 45 6.73 8.00 4.32
C THR A 45 7.74 6.87 4.16
N ALA A 46 7.29 5.70 3.74
CA ALA A 46 8.17 4.56 3.50
C ALA A 46 9.17 4.82 2.38
N LEU A 47 8.75 5.42 1.26
CA LEU A 47 9.62 5.76 0.14
C LEU A 47 10.74 6.73 0.56
N SER A 48 10.41 7.73 1.38
CA SER A 48 11.40 8.67 1.92
C SER A 48 12.43 7.96 2.80
N LEU A 49 11.99 7.06 3.68
CA LEU A 49 12.86 6.29 4.55
C LEU A 49 13.78 5.35 3.77
N ILE A 50 13.24 4.65 2.76
CA ILE A 50 14.03 3.77 1.88
C ILE A 50 15.07 4.58 1.11
N SER A 51 14.66 5.67 0.46
CA SER A 51 15.56 6.50 -0.37
C SER A 51 16.65 7.16 0.46
N PHE A 52 16.30 7.68 1.64
CA PHE A 52 17.26 8.32 2.54
C PHE A 52 18.22 7.30 3.16
N GLY A 53 17.71 6.15 3.62
CA GLY A 53 18.54 5.06 4.14
C GLY A 53 19.53 4.54 3.10
N PHE A 54 19.09 4.38 1.85
CA PHE A 54 19.94 4.01 0.72
C PHE A 54 21.00 5.04 0.39
N THR A 55 20.63 6.31 0.37
CA THR A 55 21.57 7.39 0.09
C THR A 55 22.65 7.48 1.16
N ILE A 56 22.27 7.44 2.45
CA ILE A 56 23.23 7.44 3.57
C ILE A 56 24.17 6.24 3.44
N PHE A 57 23.62 5.04 3.26
CA PHE A 57 24.44 3.83 3.10
C PHE A 57 25.50 4.01 2.01
N GLN A 58 25.10 4.46 0.82
CA GLN A 58 25.98 4.66 -0.33
C GLN A 58 27.05 5.74 -0.07
N VAL A 59 26.67 6.86 0.54
CA VAL A 59 27.59 7.97 0.84
C VAL A 59 28.66 7.51 1.82
N PHE A 60 28.28 6.86 2.92
CA PHE A 60 29.24 6.41 3.92
C PHE A 60 30.11 5.23 3.44
N GLN A 61 29.55 4.35 2.60
CA GLN A 61 30.33 3.30 1.94
C GLN A 61 31.40 3.92 1.03
N LYS A 62 31.06 4.91 0.20
CA LYS A 62 32.04 5.60 -0.66
C LYS A 62 33.11 6.37 0.12
N LEU A 63 32.74 7.02 1.23
CA LEU A 63 33.71 7.71 2.10
C LEU A 63 34.68 6.74 2.79
N ARG A 64 34.20 5.55 3.16
CA ARG A 64 35.02 4.43 3.64
C ARG A 64 36.01 3.98 2.57
N ASP A 65 35.53 3.75 1.36
CA ASP A 65 36.35 3.25 0.24
C ASP A 65 37.39 4.30 -0.20
N ALA A 66 37.07 5.59 -0.08
CA ALA A 66 37.99 6.71 -0.33
C ALA A 66 39.04 6.92 0.80
N GLY A 67 39.04 6.09 1.85
CA GLY A 67 39.99 6.20 2.97
C GLY A 67 39.77 7.39 3.90
N THR A 68 38.73 8.21 3.67
CA THR A 68 38.46 9.45 4.45
C THR A 68 37.94 9.20 5.87
N LEU A 69 37.42 8.00 6.14
CA LEU A 69 36.95 7.60 7.46
C LEU A 69 37.66 6.33 7.89
N ALA A 70 38.00 6.18 9.18
CA ALA A 70 38.57 4.95 9.74
C ALA A 70 37.51 3.93 10.21
N HIS A 71 36.31 4.38 10.58
CA HIS A 71 35.17 3.51 10.93
C HIS A 71 33.84 4.00 10.32
N ALA A 72 33.16 3.18 9.51
CA ALA A 72 31.88 3.52 8.84
C ALA A 72 30.76 2.53 9.19
N ALA A 73 30.99 1.65 10.16
CA ALA A 73 30.01 0.64 10.56
C ALA A 73 28.72 1.25 11.13
N ALA A 74 28.82 2.28 11.98
CA ALA A 74 27.64 2.89 12.61
C ALA A 74 26.70 3.59 11.60
N PRO A 75 27.19 4.46 10.69
CA PRO A 75 26.33 5.07 9.66
C PRO A 75 25.76 4.06 8.64
N ARG A 76 26.52 3.02 8.31
CA ARG A 76 26.07 1.94 7.42
C ARG A 76 24.88 1.19 8.02
N ASN A 77 25.00 0.80 9.29
CA ASN A 77 23.93 0.11 10.01
C ASN A 77 22.68 0.99 10.15
N PHE A 78 22.87 2.30 10.31
CA PHE A 78 21.78 3.26 10.32
C PHE A 78 21.02 3.29 8.98
N GLY A 79 21.74 3.36 7.85
CA GLY A 79 21.13 3.30 6.52
C GLY A 79 20.31 2.02 6.29
N VAL A 80 20.88 0.86 6.65
CA VAL A 80 20.18 -0.44 6.56
C VAL A 80 18.92 -0.47 7.42
N THR A 81 19.01 0.02 8.66
CA THR A 81 17.88 0.07 9.59
C THR A 81 16.74 0.94 9.04
N LEU A 82 17.07 2.07 8.42
CA LEU A 82 16.09 2.98 7.85
C LEU A 82 15.34 2.37 6.66
N VAL A 83 16.06 1.66 5.79
CA VAL A 83 15.46 0.93 4.66
C VAL A 83 14.59 -0.21 5.17
N LEU A 84 15.07 -0.99 6.14
CA LEU A 84 14.30 -2.06 6.78
C LEU A 84 12.99 -1.52 7.38
N LEU A 85 13.05 -0.37 8.07
CA LEU A 85 11.88 0.27 8.68
C LEU A 85 10.88 0.73 7.61
N GLY A 86 11.35 1.31 6.50
CA GLY A 86 10.49 1.68 5.37
C GLY A 86 9.81 0.46 4.72
N ILE A 87 10.55 -0.65 4.53
CA ILE A 87 10.01 -1.91 4.02
C ILE A 87 8.94 -2.47 4.97
N LEU A 88 9.22 -2.54 6.27
CA LEU A 88 8.28 -3.03 7.27
C LEU A 88 6.99 -2.20 7.26
N MET A 89 7.12 -0.89 7.16
CA MET A 89 5.99 0.03 7.08
C MET A 89 5.13 -0.21 5.82
N LEU A 90 5.75 -0.50 4.66
CA LEU A 90 5.01 -0.90 3.45
C LEU A 90 4.28 -2.23 3.65
N VAL A 91 4.94 -3.24 4.22
CA VAL A 91 4.33 -4.56 4.47
C VAL A 91 3.09 -4.42 5.36
N VAL A 92 3.21 -3.67 6.46
CA VAL A 92 2.07 -3.40 7.37
C VAL A 92 0.95 -2.66 6.64
N GLY A 93 1.27 -1.64 5.84
CA GLY A 93 0.29 -0.90 5.04
C GLY A 93 -0.46 -1.78 4.03
N ILE A 94 0.27 -2.68 3.35
CA ILE A 94 -0.28 -3.65 2.39
C ILE A 94 -1.20 -4.65 3.11
N ILE A 95 -0.76 -5.22 4.23
CA ILE A 95 -1.55 -6.16 5.02
C ILE A 95 -2.86 -5.50 5.50
N TYR A 96 -2.77 -4.29 6.07
CA TYR A 96 -3.95 -3.55 6.52
C TYR A 96 -4.93 -3.30 5.36
N HIS A 97 -4.43 -2.92 4.17
CA HIS A 97 -5.26 -2.68 3.01
C HIS A 97 -5.95 -3.97 2.50
N ILE A 98 -5.22 -5.10 2.50
CA ILE A 98 -5.78 -6.41 2.11
C ILE A 98 -6.83 -6.87 3.13
N LEU A 99 -6.54 -6.80 4.43
CA LEU A 99 -7.47 -7.17 5.50
C LEU A 99 -8.74 -6.31 5.46
N PHE A 100 -8.59 -5.00 5.25
CA PHE A 100 -9.72 -4.09 5.12
C PHE A 100 -10.59 -4.43 3.89
N MET A 101 -9.96 -4.73 2.75
CA MET A 101 -10.69 -5.14 1.54
C MET A 101 -11.37 -6.50 1.72
N ALA A 102 -10.73 -7.44 2.43
CA ALA A 102 -11.27 -8.75 2.74
C ALA A 102 -12.46 -8.67 3.73
N GLY A 103 -12.35 -7.83 4.77
CA GLY A 103 -13.43 -7.54 5.71
C GLY A 103 -14.64 -6.95 5.00
N LEU A 104 -14.43 -5.97 4.11
CA LEU A 104 -15.51 -5.41 3.29
C LEU A 104 -16.16 -6.44 2.36
N ARG A 105 -15.38 -7.39 1.82
CA ARG A 105 -15.92 -8.48 0.99
C ARG A 105 -16.75 -9.46 1.82
N HIS A 106 -16.34 -9.75 3.06
CA HIS A 106 -17.08 -10.63 3.97
C HIS A 106 -18.42 -10.01 4.38
N GLU A 107 -18.40 -8.74 4.80
CA GLU A 107 -19.61 -8.00 5.19
C GLU A 107 -20.58 -7.83 4.00
N ARG A 108 -20.05 -7.60 2.80
CA ARG A 108 -20.82 -7.65 1.55
C ARG A 108 -21.46 -9.01 1.28
N LYS A 109 -20.77 -10.12 1.56
CA LYS A 109 -21.29 -11.47 1.31
C LYS A 109 -22.44 -11.80 2.26
N VAL A 110 -22.32 -11.41 3.52
CA VAL A 110 -23.39 -11.53 4.54
C VAL A 110 -24.62 -10.69 4.14
N MET A 111 -24.43 -9.45 3.68
CA MET A 111 -25.54 -8.61 3.24
C MET A 111 -26.16 -9.03 1.90
N ARG A 112 -25.39 -9.71 1.03
CA ARG A 112 -25.90 -10.29 -0.22
C ARG A 112 -26.72 -11.56 0.04
N ASP A 113 -26.29 -12.42 0.96
CA ASP A 113 -27.08 -13.57 1.42
C ASP A 113 -28.37 -13.13 2.13
N ALA A 114 -28.34 -11.99 2.82
CA ALA A 114 -29.52 -11.39 3.43
C ALA A 114 -30.47 -10.67 2.44
N GLY A 115 -30.17 -10.65 1.13
CA GLY A 115 -31.04 -10.07 0.09
C GLY A 115 -31.14 -8.53 0.10
N LEU A 116 -30.29 -7.83 0.87
CA LEU A 116 -30.39 -6.39 1.11
C LEU A 116 -29.71 -5.51 0.05
N ILE A 117 -28.95 -6.09 -0.90
CA ILE A 117 -28.14 -5.32 -1.87
C ILE A 117 -28.04 -5.99 -3.26
N HIS A 118 -28.58 -5.32 -4.28
CA HIS A 118 -28.47 -5.65 -5.72
C HIS A 118 -27.24 -5.03 -6.42
N ALA A 119 -26.22 -4.63 -5.67
CA ALA A 119 -25.12 -3.83 -6.22
C ALA A 119 -24.09 -4.68 -6.98
N GLU A 120 -24.28 -4.78 -8.30
CA GLU A 120 -23.19 -5.06 -9.24
C GLU A 120 -22.15 -3.96 -9.13
N SER A 121 -21.07 -4.23 -8.40
CA SER A 121 -19.86 -3.46 -8.53
C SER A 121 -18.65 -4.36 -8.33
N GLY A 122 -18.17 -4.88 -9.46
CA GLY A 122 -16.81 -5.36 -9.57
C GLY A 122 -15.89 -4.15 -9.50
N TYR A 123 -15.42 -3.80 -8.31
CA TYR A 123 -14.44 -2.73 -8.20
C TYR A 123 -13.04 -3.32 -8.41
N PRO A 124 -12.26 -2.80 -9.37
CA PRO A 124 -10.92 -3.28 -9.69
C PRO A 124 -9.96 -3.08 -8.51
N VAL A 125 -8.87 -3.84 -8.52
CA VAL A 125 -7.73 -3.69 -7.59
C VAL A 125 -7.26 -2.22 -7.59
N SER A 126 -7.24 -1.58 -6.42
CA SER A 126 -6.83 -0.17 -6.27
C SER A 126 -5.39 0.01 -6.77
N PHE A 127 -5.17 0.97 -7.68
CA PHE A 127 -3.84 1.35 -8.19
C PHE A 127 -2.82 1.58 -7.06
N THR A 128 -3.26 2.11 -5.92
CA THR A 128 -2.47 2.32 -4.70
C THR A 128 -1.80 1.04 -4.18
N LEU A 129 -2.51 -0.10 -4.22
CA LEU A 129 -1.97 -1.39 -3.80
C LEU A 129 -0.87 -1.87 -4.75
N LEU A 130 -1.09 -1.72 -6.06
CA LEU A 130 -0.08 -2.06 -7.08
C LEU A 130 1.20 -1.26 -6.86
N THR A 131 1.08 0.06 -6.66
CA THR A 131 2.22 0.94 -6.37
C THR A 131 2.96 0.52 -5.11
N ALA A 132 2.23 0.17 -4.03
CA ALA A 132 2.85 -0.30 -2.79
C ALA A 132 3.64 -1.60 -2.99
N VAL A 133 3.11 -2.56 -3.77
CA VAL A 133 3.79 -3.83 -4.08
C VAL A 133 5.05 -3.58 -4.92
N ILE A 134 5.00 -2.74 -5.94
CA ILE A 134 6.17 -2.38 -6.75
C ILE A 134 7.25 -1.74 -5.88
N LEU A 135 6.87 -0.80 -5.00
CA LEU A 135 7.82 -0.16 -4.08
C LEU A 135 8.40 -1.14 -3.06
N LEU A 136 7.62 -2.11 -2.60
CA LEU A 136 8.11 -3.17 -1.72
C LEU A 136 9.20 -3.99 -2.44
N LEU A 137 8.98 -4.37 -3.69
CA LEU A 137 9.98 -5.08 -4.50
C LEU A 137 11.27 -4.25 -4.66
N ILE A 138 11.13 -2.96 -4.95
CA ILE A 138 12.28 -2.04 -5.05
C ILE A 138 13.03 -1.97 -3.70
N GLY A 139 12.31 -1.86 -2.57
CA GLY A 139 12.91 -1.88 -1.25
C GLY A 139 13.68 -3.18 -0.96
N LEU A 140 13.11 -4.34 -1.33
CA LEU A 140 13.78 -5.64 -1.19
C LEU A 140 15.04 -5.75 -2.05
N VAL A 141 15.03 -5.18 -3.25
CA VAL A 141 16.24 -5.09 -4.09
C VAL A 141 17.28 -4.17 -3.44
N ALA A 142 16.85 -3.01 -2.94
CA ALA A 142 17.75 -2.05 -2.28
C ALA A 142 18.44 -2.66 -1.05
N ILE A 143 17.69 -3.32 -0.16
CA ILE A 143 18.27 -3.95 1.03
C ILE A 143 19.17 -5.15 0.66
N SER A 144 18.81 -5.90 -0.38
CA SER A 144 19.66 -7.00 -0.88
C SER A 144 21.00 -6.44 -1.36
N SER A 145 20.98 -5.38 -2.18
CA SER A 145 22.21 -4.72 -2.64
C SER A 145 23.06 -4.20 -1.48
N MET A 146 22.45 -3.64 -0.42
CA MET A 146 23.18 -3.22 0.78
C MET A 146 23.85 -4.36 1.53
N ILE A 147 23.17 -5.50 1.66
CA ILE A 147 23.68 -6.64 2.43
C ILE A 147 24.83 -7.31 1.67
N PHE A 148 24.66 -7.54 0.37
CA PHE A 148 25.63 -8.28 -0.42
C PHE A 148 26.83 -7.43 -0.86
N ASN A 149 26.83 -6.11 -0.68
CA ASN A 149 27.86 -5.17 -1.20
C ASN A 149 28.12 -5.29 -2.72
N VAL A 150 27.36 -6.11 -3.45
CA VAL A 150 27.31 -6.13 -4.91
C VAL A 150 26.44 -4.95 -5.32
N GLY A 151 27.08 -3.89 -5.80
CA GLY A 151 26.39 -2.94 -6.65
C GLY A 151 25.95 -3.69 -7.92
N PRO A 152 24.79 -3.37 -8.52
CA PRO A 152 24.34 -3.98 -9.78
C PRO A 152 25.25 -3.73 -11.00
N PHE A 153 26.47 -3.22 -10.79
CA PHE A 153 27.46 -2.87 -11.81
C PHE A 153 28.84 -3.49 -11.57
N THR A 154 29.00 -4.42 -10.62
CA THR A 154 30.28 -5.13 -10.46
C THR A 154 30.28 -6.42 -11.26
N ASP A 155 30.30 -6.28 -12.59
CA ASP A 155 30.77 -7.34 -13.49
C ASP A 155 31.76 -6.72 -14.50
N GLY A 156 33.01 -7.18 -14.43
CA GLY A 156 33.90 -7.22 -15.60
C GLY A 156 34.88 -6.08 -15.79
N THR A 157 36.00 -6.10 -15.07
CA THR A 157 37.34 -5.95 -15.69
C THR A 157 38.35 -6.72 -14.85
N GLY A 158 38.50 -8.00 -15.18
CA GLY A 158 39.78 -8.66 -15.05
C GLY A 158 40.70 -8.10 -16.14
N GLY A 159 41.93 -7.76 -15.74
CA GLY A 159 42.99 -7.20 -16.56
C GLY A 159 44.13 -6.77 -15.67
#